data_AF-B7JUZ5-F1
#
_entry.id   AF-B7JUZ5-F1
#
_cell.length_a   1.000
_cell.length_b   1.000
_cell.length_c   1.000
_cell.angle_alpha   90.00
_cell.angle_beta   90.00
_cell.angle_gamma   90.00
#
_symmetry.space_group_name_H-M   'P 1'
#
loop_
_entity.id
_entity.type
_entity.pdbx_description
1 polymer ?
#
loop_
_entity_poly.entity_id
_entity_poly.type
_entity_poly.pdbx_seq_one_letter_code
_entity_poly.pdbx_strand_id
1 'polypeptide(L)'
;MKTDSIFYQLFQTLPGCLFDLLNLPSDIVNDYQLSSVEVKQLAFRIDGVFLPKNLLQLIETILVYKLPQMNRQEIEKMFSLSDLRETKVYQEALEQGREQGRQQGELAAKIDSIPRWIALGLSVEQIAQGLDLEIEEVVKVVNKQ
;
A
#
# COMPACT_ATOMS: atom_id res chain seq x y z
N MET A 1 2.44 -21.64 29.58
CA MET A 1 1.65 -21.25 30.76
C MET A 1 0.64 -22.35 31.03
N LYS A 2 0.51 -22.84 32.28
CA LYS A 2 -0.63 -23.71 32.62
C LYS A 2 -1.89 -22.89 32.37
N THR A 3 -2.75 -23.35 31.46
CA THR A 3 -4.01 -22.69 31.15
C THR A 3 -4.90 -22.77 32.36
N ASP A 4 -5.20 -21.62 32.93
CA ASP A 4 -6.23 -21.52 33.95
C ASP A 4 -7.57 -21.75 33.22
N SER A 5 -8.14 -22.95 33.43
CA SER A 5 -9.35 -23.43 32.76
C SER A 5 -10.53 -22.47 32.91
N ILE A 6 -10.51 -21.65 33.96
CA ILE A 6 -11.54 -20.66 34.26
C ILE A 6 -11.61 -19.60 33.16
N PHE A 7 -10.49 -19.04 32.72
CA PHE A 7 -10.49 -18.00 31.68
C PHE A 7 -10.91 -18.56 30.32
N TYR A 8 -10.46 -19.77 29.99
CA TYR A 8 -10.89 -20.42 28.75
C TYR A 8 -12.40 -20.67 28.74
N GLN A 9 -12.95 -21.20 29.83
CA GLN A 9 -14.40 -21.41 29.98
C GLN A 9 -15.19 -20.10 29.98
N LEU A 10 -14.64 -19.05 30.61
CA LEU A 10 -15.24 -17.72 30.62
C LEU A 10 -15.37 -17.16 29.21
N PHE A 11 -14.29 -17.13 28.43
CA PHE A 11 -14.33 -16.63 27.06
C PHE A 11 -15.11 -17.53 26.11
N GLN A 12 -15.21 -18.83 26.39
CA GLN A 12 -16.07 -19.75 25.62
C GLN A 12 -17.56 -19.47 25.84
N THR A 13 -17.94 -19.13 27.08
CA THR A 13 -19.34 -18.87 27.45
C THR A 13 -19.74 -17.42 27.15
N LEU A 14 -18.81 -16.49 27.30
CA LEU A 14 -19.02 -15.05 27.15
C LEU A 14 -17.87 -14.43 26.33
N PRO A 15 -17.82 -14.66 25.01
CA PRO A 15 -16.73 -14.17 24.16
C PRO A 15 -16.62 -12.64 24.12
N GLY A 16 -17.74 -11.93 24.32
CA GLY A 16 -17.78 -10.46 24.28
C GLY A 16 -17.01 -9.76 25.40
N CYS A 17 -16.79 -10.43 26.54
CA CYS A 17 -16.19 -9.76 27.70
C CYS A 17 -14.77 -9.25 27.46
N LEU A 18 -13.99 -9.89 26.57
CA LEU A 18 -12.66 -9.39 26.19
C LEU A 18 -12.77 -8.08 25.42
N PHE A 19 -13.74 -7.96 24.51
CA PHE A 19 -13.93 -6.78 23.68
C PHE A 19 -14.46 -5.63 24.51
N ASP A 20 -15.37 -5.90 25.45
CA ASP A 20 -15.83 -4.92 26.43
C ASP A 20 -14.66 -4.38 27.28
N LEU A 21 -13.76 -5.26 27.75
CA LEU A 21 -12.56 -4.88 28.50
C LEU A 21 -11.59 -4.02 27.69
N LEU A 22 -11.50 -4.28 26.38
CA LEU A 22 -10.69 -3.51 25.44
C LEU A 22 -11.41 -2.24 24.94
N ASN A 23 -12.64 -2.00 25.40
CA ASN A 23 -13.50 -0.91 24.95
C ASN A 23 -13.71 -0.93 23.42
N LEU A 24 -13.82 -2.13 22.85
CA LEU A 24 -14.11 -2.36 21.45
C LEU A 24 -15.62 -2.51 21.23
N PRO A 25 -16.14 -2.07 20.06
CA PRO A 25 -17.54 -2.27 19.69
C PRO A 25 -17.95 -3.76 19.77
N SER A 26 -19.14 -4.02 20.32
CA SER A 26 -19.64 -5.37 20.61
C SER A 26 -20.07 -6.15 19.36
N ASP A 27 -20.31 -5.45 18.25
CA ASP A 27 -20.57 -6.04 16.93
C ASP A 27 -19.35 -6.79 16.38
N ILE A 28 -18.13 -6.30 16.65
CA ILE A 28 -16.87 -6.93 16.23
C ILE A 28 -16.76 -8.36 16.75
N VAL A 29 -17.28 -8.66 17.95
CA VAL A 29 -17.25 -10.01 18.56
C VAL A 29 -17.83 -11.06 17.62
N ASN A 30 -18.87 -10.69 16.86
CA ASN A 30 -19.54 -11.61 15.94
C ASN A 30 -18.66 -12.05 14.79
N ASP A 31 -17.61 -11.29 14.46
CA ASP A 31 -16.67 -11.59 13.39
C ASP A 31 -15.54 -12.53 13.84
N TYR A 32 -15.45 -12.84 15.14
CA TYR A 32 -14.40 -13.70 15.69
C TYR A 32 -14.97 -14.95 16.37
N GLN A 33 -14.18 -16.02 16.37
CA GLN A 33 -14.44 -17.26 17.10
C GLN A 33 -13.25 -17.58 18.01
N LEU A 34 -13.55 -18.02 19.23
CA LEU A 34 -12.53 -18.52 20.14
C LEU A 34 -12.03 -19.88 19.63
N SER A 35 -10.73 -20.08 19.58
CA SER A 35 -10.09 -21.29 19.07
C SER A 35 -8.85 -21.66 19.90
N SER A 36 -8.49 -22.94 19.88
CA SER A 36 -7.20 -23.44 20.38
C SER A 36 -6.31 -23.70 19.16
N VAL A 37 -5.16 -23.02 19.10
CA VAL A 37 -4.27 -23.06 17.93
C VAL A 37 -2.93 -23.68 18.32
N GLU A 38 -2.49 -24.67 17.54
CA GLU A 38 -1.17 -25.29 17.70
C GLU A 38 -0.11 -24.56 16.87
N VAL A 39 0.97 -24.13 17.51
CA VAL A 39 2.09 -23.44 16.86
C VAL A 39 3.20 -24.45 16.60
N LYS A 40 3.37 -24.78 15.31
CA LYS A 40 4.26 -25.85 14.83
C LYS A 40 5.75 -25.67 15.16
N GLN A 41 6.24 -24.45 15.33
CA GLN A 41 7.67 -24.21 15.62
C GLN A 41 8.12 -24.67 17.02
N LEU A 42 7.20 -24.85 17.98
CA LEU A 42 7.55 -25.20 19.37
C LEU A 42 6.68 -26.33 19.96
N ALA A 43 5.81 -26.98 19.16
CA ALA A 43 4.79 -27.95 19.62
C ALA A 43 3.98 -27.42 20.82
N PHE A 44 3.69 -26.12 20.80
CA PHE A 44 2.99 -25.41 21.87
C PHE A 44 1.57 -25.07 21.41
N ARG A 45 0.60 -25.27 22.29
CA ARG A 45 -0.80 -24.89 22.05
C ARG A 45 -1.12 -23.59 22.77
N ILE A 46 -1.71 -22.66 22.03
CA ILE A 46 -2.29 -21.43 22.56
C ILE A 46 -3.80 -21.67 22.67
N ASP A 47 -4.29 -21.77 23.89
CA ASP A 47 -5.72 -21.82 24.16
C ASP A 47 -6.26 -20.38 24.27
N GLY A 48 -7.42 -20.13 23.65
CA GLY A 48 -8.11 -18.85 23.77
C GLY A 48 -7.71 -17.79 22.75
N VAL A 49 -7.43 -18.19 21.50
CA VAL A 49 -7.17 -17.27 20.39
C VAL A 49 -8.49 -16.89 19.72
N PHE A 50 -8.78 -15.59 19.59
CA PHE A 50 -9.88 -15.11 18.77
C PHE A 50 -9.44 -15.05 17.30
N LEU A 51 -9.98 -15.94 16.47
CA LEU A 51 -9.73 -16.00 15.04
C LEU A 51 -10.91 -15.40 14.27
N PRO A 52 -10.68 -14.61 13.21
CA PRO A 52 -11.77 -14.11 12.38
C PRO A 52 -12.50 -15.29 11.69
N LYS A 53 -13.83 -15.24 11.70
CA LYS A 53 -14.69 -16.25 11.06
C LYS A 53 -14.57 -16.21 9.54
N ASN A 54 -14.39 -15.01 8.98
CA ASN A 54 -14.25 -14.80 7.54
C ASN A 54 -12.81 -14.41 7.18
N LEU A 55 -12.02 -15.42 6.82
CA LEU A 55 -10.62 -15.20 6.42
C LEU A 55 -10.51 -14.36 5.15
N LEU A 56 -11.45 -14.48 4.20
CA LEU A 56 -11.42 -13.71 2.96
C LEU A 56 -11.57 -12.22 3.24
N GLN A 57 -12.54 -11.84 4.07
CA GLN A 57 -12.76 -10.46 4.50
C GLN A 57 -11.56 -9.88 5.26
N LEU A 58 -10.88 -10.70 6.09
CA LEU A 58 -9.66 -10.28 6.76
C LEU A 58 -8.55 -9.96 5.73
N ILE A 59 -8.35 -10.85 4.75
CA ILE A 59 -7.35 -10.65 3.70
C ILE A 59 -7.67 -9.37 2.91
N GLU A 60 -8.92 -9.17 2.50
CA GLU A 60 -9.37 -7.95 1.82
C GLU A 60 -9.09 -6.69 2.66
N THR A 61 -9.43 -6.72 3.94
CA THR A 61 -9.18 -5.59 4.86
C THR A 61 -7.69 -5.28 4.97
N ILE A 62 -6.85 -6.32 5.06
CA ILE A 62 -5.39 -6.17 5.10
C ILE A 62 -4.89 -5.56 3.78
N LEU A 63 -5.32 -6.08 2.64
CA LEU A 63 -4.91 -5.62 1.30
C LEU A 63 -5.31 -4.15 1.05
N VAL A 64 -6.49 -3.72 1.50
CA VAL A 64 -7.04 -2.38 1.21
C VAL A 64 -6.59 -1.32 2.21
N TYR A 65 -6.52 -1.65 3.49
CA TYR A 65 -6.29 -0.64 4.54
C TYR A 65 -4.90 -0.69 5.14
N LYS A 66 -4.36 -1.90 5.34
CA LYS A 66 -3.13 -2.07 6.12
C LYS A 66 -1.89 -2.07 5.24
N LEU A 67 -1.85 -2.90 4.19
CA LEU A 67 -0.68 -3.01 3.32
C LEU A 67 -0.33 -1.70 2.59
N PRO A 68 -1.27 -0.87 2.11
CA PRO A 68 -0.91 0.37 1.41
C PRO A 68 -0.22 1.40 2.30
N GLN A 69 -0.36 1.30 3.62
CA GLN A 69 0.26 2.20 4.59
C GLN A 69 1.59 1.65 5.14
N MET A 70 1.93 0.41 4.81
CA MET A 70 3.16 -0.25 5.26
C MET A 70 4.25 -0.10 4.21
N ASN A 71 5.49 0.02 4.68
CA ASN A 71 6.62 -0.01 3.78
C ASN A 71 6.98 -1.46 3.37
N ARG A 72 7.74 -1.59 2.28
CA ARG A 72 8.17 -2.88 1.73
C ARG A 72 8.78 -3.82 2.78
N GLN A 73 9.66 -3.32 3.65
CA GLN A 73 10.36 -4.14 4.64
C GLN A 73 9.40 -4.69 5.70
N GLU A 74 8.40 -3.91 6.10
CA GLU A 74 7.37 -4.35 7.05
C GLU A 74 6.51 -5.45 6.46
N ILE A 75 6.14 -5.35 5.19
CA ILE A 75 5.36 -6.38 4.49
C ILE A 75 6.17 -7.68 4.34
N GLU A 76 7.45 -7.60 3.95
CA GLU A 76 8.33 -8.76 3.86
C GLU A 76 8.44 -9.50 5.20
N LYS A 77 8.60 -8.75 6.30
CA LYS A 77 8.62 -9.33 7.66
C LYS A 77 7.29 -9.97 8.04
N MET A 78 6.17 -9.32 7.75
CA MET A 78 4.84 -9.80 8.10
C MET A 78 4.50 -11.14 7.44
N PHE A 79 4.89 -11.31 6.17
CA PHE A 79 4.57 -12.53 5.41
C PHE A 79 5.74 -13.50 5.28
N SER A 80 6.87 -13.23 5.94
CA SER A 80 8.10 -14.04 5.85
C SER A 80 8.52 -14.28 4.38
N LEU A 81 8.35 -13.26 3.54
CA LEU A 81 8.68 -13.33 2.11
C LEU A 81 10.19 -13.18 1.92
N SER A 82 10.74 -13.94 0.97
CA SER A 82 12.16 -13.84 0.60
C SER A 82 12.48 -12.51 -0.10
N ASP A 83 11.63 -12.06 -1.03
CA ASP A 83 11.79 -10.78 -1.73
C ASP A 83 10.47 -10.32 -2.40
N LEU A 84 9.93 -9.15 -2.02
CA LEU A 84 8.75 -8.58 -2.69
C LEU A 84 9.03 -8.14 -4.13
N ARG A 85 10.31 -7.96 -4.50
CA ARG A 85 10.71 -7.48 -5.84
C ARG A 85 10.47 -8.51 -6.94
N GLU A 86 10.30 -9.78 -6.56
CA GLU A 86 9.94 -10.85 -7.49
C GLU A 86 8.45 -10.83 -7.86
N THR A 87 7.62 -10.07 -7.15
CA THR A 87 6.19 -9.98 -7.45
C THR A 87 5.93 -9.20 -8.73
N LYS A 88 4.93 -9.64 -9.51
CA LYS A 88 4.49 -8.93 -10.73
C LYS A 88 4.05 -7.49 -10.44
N VAL A 89 3.29 -7.30 -9.36
CA VAL A 89 2.83 -5.97 -8.92
C VAL A 89 4.01 -5.01 -8.73
N TYR A 90 5.10 -5.47 -8.13
CA TYR A 90 6.30 -4.65 -7.95
C TYR A 90 6.98 -4.33 -9.29
N GLN A 91 7.12 -5.32 -10.16
CA GLN A 91 7.79 -5.16 -11.46
C GLN A 91 7.02 -4.20 -12.38
N GLU A 92 5.69 -4.34 -12.43
CA GLU A 92 4.80 -3.46 -13.19
C GLU A 92 4.86 -2.01 -12.67
N ALA A 93 4.81 -1.82 -11.34
CA ALA A 93 4.93 -0.49 -10.75
C ALA A 93 6.30 0.16 -11.06
N LEU A 94 7.39 -0.62 -11.02
CA LEU A 94 8.73 -0.15 -11.37
C LEU A 94 8.83 0.24 -12.85
N GLU A 95 8.23 -0.54 -13.74
CA GLU A 95 8.19 -0.25 -15.17
C GLU A 95 7.39 1.02 -15.48
N GLN A 96 6.19 1.14 -14.90
CA GLN A 96 5.37 2.35 -15.02
C GLN A 96 6.10 3.60 -14.51
N GLY A 97 6.77 3.50 -13.36
CA GLY A 97 7.55 4.61 -12.81
C GLY A 97 8.73 5.01 -13.71
N ARG A 98 9.40 4.04 -14.35
CA ARG A 98 10.46 4.33 -15.33
C ARG A 98 9.91 5.02 -16.57
N GLU A 99 8.78 4.56 -17.08
CA GLU A 99 8.14 5.13 -18.25
C GLU A 99 7.66 6.56 -17.99
N GLN A 100 6.98 6.79 -16.87
CA GLN A 100 6.62 8.14 -16.42
C GLN A 100 7.85 9.03 -16.25
N GLY A 101 8.93 8.51 -15.66
CA GLY A 101 10.18 9.24 -15.51
C GLY A 101 10.82 9.63 -16.85
N ARG A 102 10.75 8.77 -17.87
CA ARG A 102 11.21 9.10 -19.22
C ARG A 102 10.38 10.21 -19.85
N GLN A 103 9.06 10.08 -19.79
CA GLN A 103 8.14 11.08 -20.34
C GLN A 103 8.30 12.43 -19.67
N GLN A 104 8.40 12.47 -18.34
CA GLN A 104 8.67 13.68 -17.58
C GLN A 104 10.04 14.28 -17.92
N GLY A 105 11.08 13.44 -18.04
CA GLY A 105 12.42 13.89 -18.41
C GLY A 105 12.50 14.46 -19.83
N GLU A 106 11.80 13.85 -20.79
CA GLU A 106 11.70 14.35 -22.16
C GLU A 106 10.96 15.69 -22.21
N LEU A 107 9.79 15.78 -21.56
CA LEU A 107 9.02 17.01 -21.49
C LEU A 107 9.82 18.13 -20.80
N ALA A 108 10.50 17.83 -19.70
CA ALA A 108 11.36 18.79 -19.01
C ALA A 108 12.51 19.27 -19.91
N ALA A 109 13.17 18.37 -20.64
CA ALA A 109 14.23 18.74 -21.56
C ALA A 109 13.73 19.60 -22.74
N LYS A 110 12.54 19.30 -23.29
CA LYS A 110 11.88 20.12 -24.31
C LYS A 110 11.62 21.54 -23.77
N ILE A 111 11.01 21.64 -22.58
CA ILE A 111 10.71 22.91 -21.92
C ILE A 111 11.98 23.72 -21.63
N ASP A 112 13.01 23.11 -21.05
CA ASP A 112 14.29 23.76 -20.73
C ASP A 112 15.03 24.28 -21.98
N SER A 113 14.71 23.73 -23.15
CA SER A 113 15.28 24.18 -24.42
C SER A 113 14.61 25.45 -24.97
N ILE A 114 13.35 25.74 -24.62
CA ILE A 114 12.53 26.85 -25.17
C ILE A 114 13.28 28.20 -25.19
N PRO A 115 13.97 28.64 -24.12
CA PRO A 115 14.69 29.92 -24.14
C PRO A 115 15.73 30.03 -25.25
N ARG A 116 16.38 28.93 -25.62
CA ARG A 116 17.34 28.90 -26.74
C ARG A 116 16.65 29.14 -28.07
N TRP A 117 15.44 28.62 -28.26
CA TRP A 117 14.68 28.76 -29.50
C TRP A 117 14.13 30.18 -29.65
N ILE A 118 13.69 30.79 -28.54
CA ILE A 118 13.33 32.22 -28.49
C ILE A 118 14.52 33.09 -28.86
N ALA A 119 15.71 32.80 -28.33
CA ALA A 119 16.93 33.53 -28.65
C ALA A 119 17.34 33.42 -30.14
N LEU A 120 16.91 32.36 -30.82
CA LEU A 120 17.06 32.18 -32.27
C LEU A 120 15.98 32.90 -33.10
N GLY A 121 15.03 33.58 -32.45
CA GLY A 121 13.99 34.37 -33.09
C GLY A 121 12.78 33.58 -33.58
N LEU A 122 12.57 32.36 -33.08
CA LEU A 122 11.42 31.53 -33.46
C LEU A 122 10.14 31.97 -32.74
N SER A 123 9.00 31.90 -33.43
CA SER A 123 7.69 32.22 -32.84
C SER A 123 7.20 31.11 -31.91
N VAL A 124 6.24 31.41 -31.04
CA VAL A 124 5.65 30.45 -30.10
C VAL A 124 5.06 29.24 -30.83
N GLU A 125 4.38 29.47 -31.94
CA GLU A 125 3.78 28.41 -32.77
C GLU A 125 4.85 27.52 -33.40
N GLN A 126 5.95 28.11 -33.86
CA GLN A 126 7.08 27.37 -34.43
C GLN A 126 7.80 26.53 -33.39
N ILE A 127 7.94 27.04 -32.15
CA ILE A 127 8.55 26.32 -31.04
C ILE A 127 7.65 25.16 -30.60
N ALA A 128 6.35 25.40 -30.43
CA ALA A 128 5.36 24.38 -30.09
C ALA A 128 5.39 23.24 -31.11
N GLN A 129 5.35 23.58 -32.40
CA GLN A 129 5.45 22.59 -33.48
C GLN A 129 6.80 21.86 -33.49
N GLY A 130 7.92 22.59 -33.29
CA GLY A 130 9.27 22.02 -33.37
C GLY A 130 9.64 21.10 -32.20
N LEU A 131 9.03 21.32 -31.03
CA LEU A 131 9.24 20.52 -29.83
C LEU A 131 8.12 19.50 -29.58
N ASP A 132 7.10 19.47 -30.43
CA ASP A 132 5.88 18.65 -30.24
C ASP A 132 5.28 18.90 -28.85
N LEU A 133 5.05 20.18 -28.56
CA LEU A 133 4.47 20.67 -27.31
C LEU A 133 3.16 21.39 -27.61
N GLU A 134 2.29 21.45 -26.62
CA GLU A 134 1.11 22.30 -26.70
C GLU A 134 1.53 23.78 -26.65
N ILE A 135 0.84 24.64 -27.42
CA ILE A 135 1.12 26.08 -27.45
C ILE A 135 1.04 26.67 -26.04
N GLU A 136 0.09 26.21 -25.21
CA GLU A 136 -0.06 26.63 -23.82
C GLU A 136 1.19 26.36 -22.97
N GLU A 137 1.88 25.25 -23.20
CA GLU A 137 3.09 24.88 -22.46
C GLU A 137 4.23 25.84 -22.80
N VAL A 138 4.38 26.20 -24.08
CA VAL A 138 5.37 27.17 -24.53
C VAL A 138 5.07 28.57 -23.99
N VAL A 139 3.81 29.01 -24.07
CA VAL A 139 3.37 30.31 -23.55
C VAL A 139 3.62 30.44 -22.05
N LYS A 140 3.38 29.38 -21.25
CA LYS A 140 3.66 29.38 -19.81
C LYS A 140 5.13 29.63 -19.49
N VAL A 141 6.05 29.14 -20.32
CA VAL A 141 7.49 29.32 -20.14
C VAL A 141 7.91 30.74 -20.54
N VAL A 142 7.40 31.23 -21.67
CA VAL A 142 7.65 32.59 -22.16
C VAL A 142 7.17 33.64 -21.14
N ASN A 143 5.97 33.47 -20.57
CA ASN A 143 5.37 34.41 -19.63
C ASN A 143 5.94 34.33 -18.20
N LYS A 144 6.78 33.33 -17.90
CA LYS A 144 7.47 33.19 -16.61
C LYS A 144 8.83 33.89 -16.58
N GLN A 145 9.34 34.33 -17.74
CA GLN A 145 10.52 35.19 -17.86
C GLN A 145 10.13 36.67 -17.76
#